data_AF-A0A3R5TLI4-F1
#
_entry.id   AF-A0A3R5TLI4-F1
#
_cell.length_a   1.000
_cell.length_b   1.000
_cell.length_c   1.000
_cell.angle_alpha   90.00
_cell.angle_beta   90.00
_cell.angle_gamma   90.00
#
_symmetry.space_group_name_H-M   'P 1'
#
loop_
_entity.id
_entity.type
_entity.pdbx_description
1 polymer ?
#
loop_
_entity_poly.entity_id
_entity_poly.type
_entity_poly.pdbx_seq_one_letter_code
_entity_poly.pdbx_strand_id
1 'polypeptide(L)'
;MYIKKQAIDHRKLTYVETNADEQCALCGQLMGLSEFLQATISESVPTFFKLQNEKYCLKKVGSYTMGLEGSLNDSDFHMKKQLNFLHDSFVMFCGSIQNIVQQFENDNAGFADALQKIWDVLYPSGCFYNNFISQVFQIVPTVHLPKE
;
A
#
# COMPACT_ATOMS: atom_id res chain seq x y z
N MET A 1 4.99 -8.12 -2.52
CA MET A 1 4.41 -7.91 -1.18
C MET A 1 3.28 -6.91 -1.32
N TYR A 2 2.07 -7.30 -0.93
CA TYR A 2 0.85 -6.52 -1.14
C TYR A 2 0.38 -5.95 0.18
N ILE A 3 0.04 -4.67 0.16
CA ILE A 3 -0.54 -3.98 1.30
C ILE A 3 -2.02 -3.76 0.97
N LYS A 4 -2.88 -4.49 1.67
CA LYS A 4 -4.34 -4.42 1.49
C LYS A 4 -4.88 -3.16 2.14
N LYS A 5 -5.68 -2.38 1.40
CA LYS A 5 -6.36 -1.21 1.96
C LYS A 5 -7.62 -1.64 2.69
N GLN A 6 -7.54 -1.68 4.02
CA GLN A 6 -8.73 -1.84 4.85
C GLN A 6 -9.56 -0.55 4.76
N ALA A 7 -10.80 -0.69 4.30
CA ALA A 7 -11.80 0.35 4.42
C ALA A 7 -11.99 0.65 5.92
N ILE A 8 -11.68 1.88 6.31
CA ILE A 8 -12.02 2.40 7.63
C ILE A 8 -13.53 2.66 7.61
N ASP A 9 -14.31 1.62 7.89
CA ASP A 9 -15.64 1.79 8.48
C ASP A 9 -15.44 1.93 9.99
N HIS A 10 -16.09 2.92 10.60
CA HIS A 10 -15.87 3.36 11.97
C HIS A 10 -16.25 2.34 13.06
N ARG A 11 -16.47 1.07 12.72
CA ARG A 11 -16.78 -0.01 13.66
C ARG A 11 -16.24 -1.34 13.11
N LYS A 12 -15.19 -1.86 13.77
CA LYS A 12 -14.47 -3.13 13.50
C LYS A 12 -13.46 -3.10 12.34
N LEU A 13 -12.18 -3.03 12.72
CA LEU A 13 -11.07 -3.62 11.96
C LEU A 13 -11.33 -5.13 11.86
N THR A 14 -12.03 -5.55 10.81
CA THR A 14 -12.18 -6.96 10.50
C THR A 14 -11.10 -7.27 9.47
N TYR A 15 -10.03 -7.93 9.90
CA TYR A 15 -9.10 -8.58 8.98
C TYR A 15 -9.94 -9.59 8.20
N VAL A 16 -10.32 -9.26 6.97
CA VAL A 16 -10.79 -10.29 6.04
C VAL A 16 -9.55 -11.06 5.67
N GLU A 17 -9.35 -12.16 6.38
CA GLU A 17 -8.37 -13.20 6.09
C GLU A 17 -8.71 -13.76 4.70
N THR A 18 -8.24 -13.09 3.66
CA THR A 18 -8.23 -13.66 2.31
C THR A 18 -7.35 -14.90 2.39
N ASN A 19 -7.84 -16.03 1.90
CA ASN A 19 -7.11 -17.30 1.94
C ASN A 19 -5.70 -17.08 1.36
N ALA A 20 -4.66 -17.60 2.03
CA ALA A 20 -3.27 -17.48 1.59
C ALA A 20 -3.10 -17.92 0.12
N ASP A 21 -3.87 -18.91 -0.33
CA ASP A 21 -3.89 -19.39 -1.70
C ASP A 21 -4.46 -18.35 -2.68
N GLU A 22 -5.53 -17.65 -2.30
CA GLU A 22 -6.14 -16.59 -3.10
C GLU A 22 -5.21 -15.38 -3.22
N GLN A 23 -4.56 -15.01 -2.11
CA GLN A 23 -3.55 -13.95 -2.11
C GLN A 23 -2.37 -14.33 -2.99
N CYS A 24 -1.87 -15.57 -2.89
CA CYS A 24 -0.78 -16.07 -3.72
C CYS A 24 -1.16 -16.05 -5.20
N ALA A 25 -2.35 -16.54 -5.55
CA ALA A 25 -2.86 -16.54 -6.92
C ALA A 25 -2.97 -15.12 -7.50
N LEU A 26 -3.56 -14.18 -6.75
CA LEU A 26 -3.64 -12.78 -7.14
C LEU A 26 -2.27 -12.14 -7.34
N CYS A 27 -1.35 -12.37 -6.39
CA CYS A 27 0.03 -11.88 -6.48
C CYS A 27 0.70 -12.39 -7.77
N GLY A 28 0.57 -13.69 -8.04
CA GLY A 28 1.13 -14.34 -9.23
C GLY A 28 0.55 -13.78 -10.52
N GLN A 29 -0.77 -13.56 -10.58
CA GLN A 29 -1.43 -12.97 -11.74
C GLN A 29 -0.94 -11.55 -12.03
N LEU A 30 -0.88 -10.70 -11.00
CA LEU A 30 -0.43 -9.32 -11.14
C LEU A 30 1.06 -9.22 -11.50
N MET A 31 1.92 -10.06 -10.89
CA MET A 31 3.34 -10.12 -11.24
C MET A 31 3.55 -10.61 -12.67
N GLY A 32 2.91 -11.72 -13.04
CA GLY A 32 3.01 -12.29 -14.38
C GLY A 32 2.53 -11.32 -15.46
N LEU A 33 1.42 -10.62 -15.21
CA LEU A 33 0.93 -9.59 -16.12
C LEU A 33 1.89 -8.39 -16.21
N SER A 34 2.44 -7.93 -15.09
CA SER A 34 3.41 -6.84 -15.07
C SER A 34 4.69 -7.20 -15.83
N GLU A 35 5.19 -8.44 -15.68
CA GLU A 35 6.39 -8.92 -16.36
C GLU A 35 6.14 -9.15 -17.85
N PHE A 36 5.01 -9.76 -18.20
CA PHE A 36 4.59 -9.93 -19.58
C PHE A 36 4.49 -8.59 -20.31
N LEU A 37 3.84 -7.59 -19.69
CA LEU A 37 3.69 -6.27 -20.29
C LEU A 37 5.01 -5.52 -20.36
N GLN A 38 5.89 -5.66 -19.37
CA GLN A 38 7.25 -5.11 -19.44
C GLN A 38 8.06 -5.71 -20.61
N ALA A 39 7.92 -7.01 -20.87
CA ALA A 39 8.62 -7.69 -21.96
C ALA A 39 8.01 -7.36 -23.33
N THR A 40 6.70 -7.14 -23.39
CA THR A 40 5.95 -6.93 -24.65
C THR A 40 5.87 -5.46 -25.06
N ILE A 41 5.73 -4.56 -24.09
CA ILE A 41 5.51 -3.12 -24.29
C ILE A 41 6.70 -2.39 -23.66
N SER A 42 7.76 -2.24 -24.45
CA SER A 42 9.07 -1.72 -24.00
C SER A 42 9.03 -0.31 -23.40
N GLU A 43 8.00 0.48 -23.69
CA GLU A 43 7.95 1.91 -23.38
C GLU A 43 7.29 2.25 -22.04
N SER A 44 6.43 1.39 -21.48
CA SER A 44 5.80 1.67 -20.17
C SER A 44 5.17 0.44 -19.52
N VAL A 45 5.66 0.07 -18.34
CA VAL A 45 4.97 -0.92 -17.48
C VAL A 45 3.74 -0.27 -16.87
N PRO A 46 2.57 -0.94 -16.90
CA PRO A 46 1.39 -0.42 -16.22
C PRO A 46 1.65 -0.31 -14.71
N THR A 47 1.44 0.89 -14.19
CA THR A 47 1.46 1.16 -12.75
C THR A 47 0.12 0.80 -12.09
N PHE A 48 -0.94 0.64 -12.89
CA PHE A 48 -2.30 0.41 -12.41
C PHE A 48 -2.95 -0.79 -13.09
N PHE A 49 -3.59 -1.64 -12.29
CA PHE A 49 -4.40 -2.76 -12.75
C PHE A 49 -5.78 -2.63 -12.14
N LYS A 50 -6.82 -2.60 -12.99
CA LYS A 50 -8.22 -2.55 -12.57
C LYS A 50 -8.84 -3.91 -12.83
N LEU A 51 -9.19 -4.61 -11.76
CA LEU A 51 -9.94 -5.87 -11.80
C LEU A 51 -11.44 -5.57 -11.62
N GLN A 52 -12.27 -6.61 -11.56
CA GLN A 52 -13.73 -6.46 -11.54
C GLN A 52 -14.24 -5.64 -10.34
N ASN A 53 -13.64 -5.80 -9.16
CA ASN A 53 -14.11 -5.17 -7.92
C ASN A 53 -13.06 -4.24 -7.28
N GLU A 54 -11.81 -4.33 -7.72
CA GLU A 54 -10.66 -3.79 -7.02
C GLU A 54 -9.66 -3.18 -7.99
N LYS A 55 -8.84 -2.29 -7.47
CA LYS A 55 -7.76 -1.65 -8.22
C LYS A 55 -6.45 -1.79 -7.48
N TYR A 56 -5.39 -1.99 -8.23
CA TYR A 56 -4.05 -2.19 -7.72
C TYR A 56 -3.11 -1.16 -8.31
N CYS A 57 -2.32 -0.52 -7.45
CA CYS A 57 -1.20 0.33 -7.82
C CYS A 57 0.11 -0.41 -7.53
N LEU A 58 0.96 -0.61 -8.53
CA LEU A 58 2.22 -1.33 -8.38
C LEU A 58 3.43 -0.40 -8.54
N LYS A 59 4.47 -0.66 -7.77
CA LYS A 59 5.78 0.01 -7.87
C LYS A 59 6.89 -1.04 -7.79
N LYS A 60 7.76 -1.07 -8.80
CA LYS A 60 8.95 -1.93 -8.81
C LYS A 60 10.05 -1.32 -7.94
N VAL A 61 10.64 -2.14 -7.08
CA VAL A 61 11.69 -1.79 -6.10
C VAL A 61 12.79 -2.86 -6.18
N GLY A 62 13.77 -2.63 -7.07
CA GLY A 62 14.77 -3.63 -7.42
C GLY A 62 14.11 -4.89 -7.99
N SER A 63 14.39 -6.04 -7.37
CA SER A 63 13.78 -7.35 -7.72
C SER A 63 12.40 -7.58 -7.09
N TYR A 64 11.89 -6.63 -6.30
CA TYR A 64 10.61 -6.76 -5.61
C TYR A 64 9.56 -5.84 -6.21
N THR A 65 8.30 -6.20 -6.03
CA THR A 65 7.16 -5.35 -6.37
C THR A 65 6.36 -5.05 -5.11
N MET A 66 6.12 -3.77 -4.89
CA MET A 66 5.22 -3.24 -3.87
C MET A 66 3.87 -2.95 -4.52
N GLY A 67 2.80 -3.49 -3.92
CA GLY A 67 1.43 -3.29 -4.40
C GLY A 67 0.56 -2.65 -3.33
N LEU A 68 -0.26 -1.68 -3.73
CA LEU A 68 -1.32 -1.11 -2.91
C LEU A 68 -2.67 -1.40 -3.55
N GLU A 69 -3.54 -2.08 -2.81
CA GLU A 69 -4.94 -2.30 -3.17
C GLU A 69 -5.76 -1.04 -2.87
N GLY A 70 -6.80 -0.80 -3.67
CA GLY A 70 -7.78 0.26 -3.45
C GLY A 70 -9.10 -0.04 -4.14
N SER A 71 -10.09 0.79 -3.84
CA SER A 71 -11.40 0.71 -4.48
C SER A 71 -11.31 1.21 -5.92
N LEU A 72 -12.23 0.75 -6.79
CA LEU A 72 -12.41 1.28 -8.13
C LEU A 72 -12.66 2.81 -8.13
N ASN A 73 -13.25 3.33 -7.06
CA ASN A 73 -13.57 4.74 -6.87
C ASN A 73 -12.39 5.59 -6.37
N ASP A 74 -11.31 4.96 -5.89
CA ASP A 74 -10.13 5.72 -5.44
C ASP A 74 -9.51 6.48 -6.62
N SER A 75 -8.86 7.63 -6.37
CA SER A 75 -8.11 8.31 -7.44
C SER A 75 -6.78 7.61 -7.71
N ASP A 76 -6.45 7.36 -8.99
CA ASP A 76 -5.15 6.82 -9.39
C ASP A 76 -4.01 7.71 -8.88
N PHE A 77 -4.17 9.04 -8.93
CA PHE A 77 -3.20 9.98 -8.38
C PHE A 77 -2.98 9.80 -6.87
N HIS A 78 -4.06 9.64 -6.10
CA HIS A 78 -3.97 9.45 -4.65
C HIS A 78 -3.32 8.12 -4.28
N MET A 79 -3.70 7.04 -4.97
CA MET A 79 -3.08 5.73 -4.73
C MET A 79 -1.58 5.73 -5.06
N LYS A 80 -1.18 6.37 -6.16
CA LYS A 80 0.24 6.51 -6.50
C LYS A 80 0.99 7.32 -5.45
N LYS A 81 0.40 8.41 -4.98
CA LYS A 81 0.99 9.26 -3.92
C LYS A 81 1.13 8.50 -2.61
N GLN A 82 0.11 7.73 -2.22
CA GLN A 82 0.14 6.90 -1.02
C GLN A 82 1.20 5.80 -1.11
N LEU A 83 1.28 5.10 -2.25
CA LEU A 83 2.30 4.07 -2.48
C LEU A 83 3.73 4.64 -2.45
N ASN A 84 3.94 5.84 -3.03
CA ASN A 84 5.23 6.52 -2.94
C ASN A 84 5.55 6.94 -1.51
N PHE A 85 4.60 7.50 -0.75
CA PHE A 85 4.82 7.86 0.65
C PHE A 85 5.21 6.64 1.50
N LEU A 86 4.52 5.51 1.33
CA LEU A 86 4.82 4.26 2.03
C LEU A 86 6.22 3.75 1.69
N HIS A 87 6.58 3.78 0.40
CA HIS A 87 7.93 3.42 -0.06
C HIS A 87 9.00 4.34 0.55
N ASP A 88 8.81 5.66 0.49
CA ASP A 88 9.82 6.62 0.95
C ASP A 88 9.97 6.56 2.47
N SER A 89 8.88 6.34 3.20
CA SER A 89 8.91 6.08 4.65
C SER A 89 9.64 4.79 4.96
N PHE A 90 9.36 3.71 4.24
CA PHE A 90 10.09 2.45 4.38
C PHE A 90 11.59 2.65 4.12
N VAL A 91 11.97 3.37 3.07
CA VAL A 91 13.38 3.64 2.77
C VAL A 91 14.04 4.49 3.85
N MET A 92 13.32 5.49 4.38
CA MET A 92 13.81 6.36 5.44
C MET A 92 14.09 5.61 6.74
N PHE A 93 13.19 4.71 7.16
CA PHE A 93 13.30 4.02 8.45
C PHE A 93 14.04 2.68 8.37
N CYS A 94 13.93 1.96 7.26
CA CYS A 94 14.44 0.59 7.12
C CYS A 94 15.58 0.48 6.09
N GLY A 95 15.89 1.55 5.34
CA GLY A 95 16.94 1.55 4.33
C GLY A 95 16.49 0.93 3.01
N SER A 96 16.97 -0.27 2.68
CA SER A 96 16.61 -0.95 1.43
C SER A 96 16.01 -2.33 1.71
N ILE A 97 15.11 -2.80 0.84
CA ILE A 97 14.57 -4.15 0.97
C ILE A 97 15.68 -5.21 0.84
N GLN A 98 16.71 -4.95 0.02
CA GLN A 98 17.90 -5.81 -0.06
C GLN A 98 18.64 -5.92 1.28
N ASN A 99 18.76 -4.82 2.04
CA ASN A 99 19.40 -4.86 3.36
C ASN A 99 18.63 -5.75 4.33
N ILE A 100 17.29 -5.68 4.29
CA ILE A 100 16.46 -6.56 5.12
C ILE A 100 16.66 -8.01 4.66
N VAL A 101 16.60 -8.31 3.37
CA VAL A 101 16.84 -9.68 2.85
C VAL A 101 18.19 -10.23 3.31
N GLN A 102 19.24 -9.41 3.28
CA GLN A 102 20.58 -9.80 3.75
C GLN A 102 20.63 -10.08 5.25
N GLN A 103 19.77 -9.50 6.08
CA GLN A 103 19.71 -9.80 7.52
C GLN A 103 19.15 -11.19 7.82
N PHE A 104 18.41 -11.79 6.88
CA PHE A 104 17.73 -13.06 7.09
C PHE A 104 18.34 -14.23 6.31
N GLU A 105 19.35 -14.03 5.45
CA GLU A 105 20.17 -15.06 4.74
C GLU A 105 19.53 -16.48 4.60
N ASN A 106 18.32 -16.58 4.04
CA ASN A 106 17.49 -17.79 3.80
C ASN A 106 16.33 -18.10 4.77
N ASP A 107 16.15 -17.34 5.84
CA ASP A 107 14.94 -17.38 6.68
C ASP A 107 13.80 -16.57 6.03
N ASN A 108 13.13 -17.20 5.06
CA ASN A 108 11.98 -16.62 4.38
C ASN A 108 10.81 -16.32 5.34
N ALA A 109 10.65 -17.11 6.40
CA ALA A 109 9.57 -16.94 7.36
C ALA A 109 9.82 -15.73 8.27
N GLY A 110 11.04 -15.62 8.82
CA GLY A 110 11.47 -14.47 9.61
C GLY A 110 11.50 -13.18 8.78
N PHE A 111 11.92 -13.25 7.52
CA PHE A 111 11.85 -12.12 6.59
C PHE A 111 10.41 -11.64 6.38
N ALA A 112 9.47 -12.56 6.13
CA ALA A 112 8.06 -12.22 5.94
C ALA A 112 7.44 -11.62 7.20
N ASP A 113 7.73 -12.19 8.38
CA ASP A 113 7.25 -11.68 9.68
C ASP A 113 7.82 -10.29 9.99
N ALA A 114 9.11 -10.06 9.74
CA ALA A 114 9.74 -8.75 9.92
C ALA A 114 9.12 -7.70 9.00
N LEU A 115 8.88 -8.04 7.73
CA LEU A 115 8.20 -7.15 6.81
C LEU A 115 6.77 -6.85 7.25
N GLN A 116 6.01 -7.85 7.68
CA GLN A 116 4.65 -7.66 8.18
C GLN A 116 4.63 -6.63 9.32
N LYS A 117 5.53 -6.79 10.32
CA LYS A 117 5.65 -5.85 11.44
C LYS A 117 5.98 -4.42 11.00
N ILE A 118 6.85 -4.26 10.00
CA ILE A 118 7.19 -2.94 9.44
C ILE A 118 5.93 -2.30 8.81
N TRP A 119 5.17 -3.05 8.03
CA TRP A 119 3.97 -2.51 7.38
C TRP A 119 2.82 -2.25 8.34
N ASP A 120 2.67 -3.05 9.40
CA ASP A 120 1.68 -2.79 10.45
C ASP A 120 1.88 -1.41 11.10
N VAL A 121 3.12 -0.91 11.14
CA VAL A 121 3.46 0.42 11.66
C VAL A 121 3.35 1.51 10.57
N LEU A 122 3.88 1.26 9.37
CA LEU A 122 3.94 2.27 8.32
C LEU A 122 2.60 2.50 7.62
N TYR A 123 1.81 1.44 7.45
CA TYR A 123 0.58 1.50 6.68
C TYR A 123 -0.47 2.49 7.25
N PRO A 124 -0.77 2.47 8.57
CA PRO A 124 -1.68 3.46 9.15
C PRO A 124 -1.24 4.90 8.87
N SER A 125 0.07 5.19 8.99
CA SER A 125 0.64 6.52 8.76
C SER A 125 0.38 7.04 7.33
N GLY A 126 0.44 6.16 6.33
CA GLY A 126 0.09 6.49 4.95
C GLY A 126 -1.41 6.74 4.73
N CYS A 127 -2.28 6.11 5.52
CA CYS A 127 -3.73 6.34 5.49
C CYS A 127 -4.13 7.63 6.20
N PHE A 128 -3.47 8.00 7.30
CA PHE A 128 -3.74 9.26 8.01
C PHE A 128 -3.47 10.49 7.15
N TYR A 129 -2.47 10.43 6.25
CA TYR A 129 -2.14 11.54 5.36
C TYR A 129 -3.28 11.89 4.38
N ASN A 130 -4.10 10.90 3.98
CA ASN A 130 -5.28 11.14 3.13
C ASN A 130 -6.42 11.86 3.86
N ASN A 131 -6.40 11.88 5.20
CA ASN A 131 -7.37 12.59 6.02
C ASN A 131 -6.89 13.97 6.46
N PHE A 132 -5.76 14.48 5.95
CA PHE A 132 -5.24 15.78 6.36
C PHE A 132 -6.26 16.92 6.17
N ILE A 133 -6.98 16.94 5.04
CA ILE A 133 -8.06 17.92 4.81
C ILE A 133 -9.15 17.78 5.88
N SER A 134 -9.62 16.56 6.15
CA SER A 134 -10.61 16.28 7.19
C SER A 134 -10.13 16.67 8.59
N GLN A 135 -8.82 16.55 8.88
CA GLN A 135 -8.22 16.93 10.15
C GLN A 135 -8.03 18.45 10.29
N VAL A 136 -7.63 19.15 9.22
CA VAL A 136 -7.53 20.61 9.21
C VAL A 136 -8.89 21.25 9.46
N PHE A 137 -9.97 20.68 8.92
CA PHE A 137 -11.33 21.16 9.17
C PHE A 137 -11.92 20.71 10.52
N GLN A 138 -11.32 19.76 11.23
CA GLN A 138 -11.68 19.46 12.63
C GLN A 138 -11.01 20.41 13.63
N ILE A 139 -9.97 21.14 13.22
CA ILE A 139 -9.28 22.15 14.03
C ILE A 139 -9.77 23.56 13.66
N VAL A 140 -11.07 23.72 13.39
CA VAL A 140 -11.68 25.05 13.42
C VAL A 140 -12.20 25.24 14.84
N PRO A 141 -11.53 26.03 15.70
CA PRO A 141 -12.10 26.37 16.99
C PRO A 141 -13.43 27.08 16.72
N THR A 142 -14.53 26.49 17.21
CA THR A 142 -15.84 27.15 17.22
C THR A 142 -15.74 28.34 18.15
N VAL A 143 -15.37 29.50 17.62
CA VAL A 143 -15.39 30.76 18.37
C VAL A 143 -16.86 31.09 18.61
N HIS A 144 -17.33 30.85 19.83
CA HIS A 144 -18.63 31.34 20.28
C HIS A 144 -18.52 32.87 20.41
N LEU A 145 -18.91 33.58 19.36
CA LEU A 145 -19.11 35.02 19.43
C LEU A 145 -20.28 35.28 20.40
N PRO A 146 -20.11 36.13 21.42
CA PRO A 146 -21.21 36.50 22.30
C PRO A 146 -22.27 37.19 21.46
N LYS A 147 -23.52 36.72 21.61
CA LYS A 147 -24.68 37.35 20.98
C LYS A 147 -24.94 38.68 21.69
N GLU A 148 -24.98 39.76 20.91
CA GLU A 148 -25.52 41.05 21.35
C GLU A 148 -27.01 40.95 21.71
#